data_AF-A0A940Q2C5-F1
#
_entry.id   AF-A0A940Q2C5-F1
#
_cell.length_a   1.000
_cell.length_b   1.000
_cell.length_c   1.000
_cell.angle_alpha   90.00
_cell.angle_beta   90.00
_cell.angle_gamma   90.00
#
_symmetry.space_group_name_H-M   'P 1'
#
loop_
_entity.id
_entity.type
_entity.pdbx_description
1 polymer ?
#
loop_
_entity_poly.entity_id
_entity_poly.type
_entity_poly.pdbx_seq_one_letter_code
_entity_poly.pdbx_strand_id
1 'polypeptide(L)'
;MTKNEMNLLATMVAETVVQKLKGARISEAEYVDTKEAARILGVSETYMRFLKQEYPDKYPTIKKGNTPQGRVLFRRDALLKDFRPETT
;
A
#
# COMPACT_ATOMS: atom_id res chain seq x y z
N MET A 1 10.43 23.28 35.14
CA MET A 1 10.45 22.05 34.33
C MET A 1 11.80 21.38 34.52
N THR A 2 11.81 20.19 35.11
CA THR A 2 13.02 19.41 35.37
C THR A 2 13.42 18.61 34.12
N LYS A 3 14.69 18.22 34.01
CA LYS A 3 15.19 17.38 32.90
C LYS A 3 14.37 16.09 32.72
N ASN A 4 13.83 15.56 33.82
CA ASN A 4 13.00 14.35 33.81
C ASN A 4 11.61 14.61 33.19
N GLU A 5 11.01 15.76 33.44
CA GLU A 5 9.72 16.16 32.84
C GLU A 5 9.86 16.40 31.33
N MET A 6 10.98 16.98 30.89
CA MET A 6 11.27 17.15 29.45
C MET A 6 11.45 15.80 28.74
N ASN A 7 12.17 14.86 29.35
CA ASN A 7 12.36 13.54 28.75
C ASN A 7 11.04 12.77 28.61
N LEU A 8 10.17 12.85 29.64
CA LEU A 8 8.85 12.22 29.60
C LEU A 8 8.00 12.77 28.45
N LEU A 9 7.97 14.11 28.31
CA LEU A 9 7.26 14.78 27.21
C LEU A 9 7.82 14.40 25.85
N ALA A 10 9.15 14.34 25.70
CA ALA A 10 9.80 13.94 24.47
C ALA A 10 9.43 12.51 24.05
N THR A 11 9.41 11.57 25.01
CA THR A 11 8.99 10.18 24.75
C THR A 11 7.53 10.10 24.32
N MET A 12 6.62 10.79 25.01
CA MET A 12 5.19 10.80 24.66
C MET A 12 4.93 11.36 23.25
N VAL A 13 5.65 12.44 22.89
CA VAL A 13 5.55 13.03 21.55
C VAL A 13 6.10 12.06 20.50
N ALA A 14 7.25 11.43 20.76
CA ALA A 14 7.84 10.46 19.83
C ALA A 14 6.90 9.26 19.60
N GLU A 15 6.31 8.71 20.65
CA GLU A 15 5.33 7.62 20.57
C GLU A 15 4.08 8.03 19.78
N THR A 16 3.56 9.23 20.03
CA THR A 16 2.39 9.77 19.31
C THR A 16 2.69 9.95 17.83
N VAL A 17 3.88 10.48 17.49
CA VAL A 17 4.32 10.64 16.10
C VAL A 17 4.48 9.28 15.43
N VAL A 18 5.09 8.30 16.10
CA VAL A 18 5.23 6.93 15.58
C VAL A 18 3.86 6.28 15.37
N GLN A 19 2.91 6.43 16.30
CA GLN A 19 1.55 5.91 16.14
C GLN A 19 0.81 6.60 15.00
N LYS A 20 0.93 7.92 14.85
CA LYS A 20 0.35 8.66 13.73
C LYS A 20 0.98 8.29 12.40
N LEU A 21 2.29 8.06 12.34
CA LEU A 21 2.97 7.59 11.12
C LEU A 21 2.59 6.15 10.76
N LYS A 22 2.46 5.26 11.76
CA LYS A 22 1.94 3.90 11.57
C LYS A 22 0.49 3.92 11.11
N GLY A 23 -0.37 4.73 11.72
CA GLY A 23 -1.77 4.91 11.34
C GLY A 23 -1.95 5.57 9.98
N ALA A 24 -1.10 6.54 9.63
CA ALA A 24 -1.11 7.20 8.32
C ALA A 24 -0.65 6.28 7.19
N ARG A 25 0.27 5.32 7.46
CA ARG A 25 0.61 4.24 6.51
C ARG A 25 -0.57 3.30 6.25
N ILE A 26 -1.54 3.20 7.15
CA ILE A 26 -2.70 2.30 7.01
C ILE A 26 -3.83 2.92 6.17
N SER A 27 -3.71 4.21 5.78
CA SER A 27 -4.64 4.90 4.89
C SER A 27 -4.15 4.99 3.43
N GLU A 28 -3.12 4.22 3.04
CA GLU A 28 -2.83 4.03 1.62
C GLU A 28 -4.06 3.36 0.98
N ALA A 29 -4.63 3.97 -0.05
CA ALA A 29 -5.87 3.52 -0.69
C ALA A 29 -5.89 1.98 -0.81
N GLU A 30 -6.89 1.34 -0.21
CA GLU A 30 -7.04 -0.12 -0.16
C GLU A 30 -6.93 -0.75 -1.56
N TYR A 31 -7.29 0.04 -2.58
CA TYR A 31 -7.17 -0.29 -3.99
C TYR A 31 -6.32 0.73 -4.76
N VAL A 32 -5.44 0.21 -5.61
CA VAL A 32 -4.55 0.99 -6.49
C VAL A 32 -4.84 0.67 -7.96
N ASP A 33 -4.52 1.58 -8.88
CA ASP A 33 -4.69 1.29 -10.31
C ASP A 33 -3.63 0.32 -10.87
N THR A 34 -3.77 -0.06 -12.13
CA THR A 34 -2.85 -1.01 -12.80
C THR A 34 -1.41 -0.48 -12.86
N LYS A 35 -1.24 0.83 -13.01
CA LYS A 35 0.08 1.46 -13.13
C LYS A 35 0.81 1.41 -11.79
N GLU A 36 0.13 1.78 -10.72
CA GLU A 36 0.67 1.70 -9.36
C GLU A 36 0.90 0.24 -8.94
N ALA A 37 0.00 -0.68 -9.28
CA ALA A 37 0.18 -2.10 -9.00
C ALA A 37 1.43 -2.68 -9.67
N ALA A 38 1.63 -2.35 -10.95
CA ALA A 38 2.82 -2.76 -11.71
C ALA A 38 4.10 -2.19 -11.10
N ARG A 39 4.07 -0.92 -10.65
CA ARG A 39 5.18 -0.27 -9.95
C ARG A 39 5.50 -0.96 -8.62
N ILE A 40 4.49 -1.35 -7.84
CA ILE A 40 4.69 -2.07 -6.57
C ILE A 40 5.41 -3.39 -6.83
N LEU A 41 4.96 -4.19 -7.80
CA LEU A 41 5.56 -5.50 -8.08
C LEU A 41 6.84 -5.44 -8.93
N GLY A 42 7.25 -4.26 -9.42
CA GLY A 42 8.41 -4.12 -10.30
C GLY A 42 8.23 -4.76 -11.68
N VAL A 43 7.00 -4.77 -12.20
CA VAL A 43 6.66 -5.39 -13.50
C VAL A 43 6.05 -4.38 -14.47
N SER A 44 5.85 -4.77 -15.74
CA SER A 44 5.15 -3.93 -16.71
C SER A 44 3.62 -3.97 -16.50
N GLU A 45 2.91 -2.92 -16.91
CA GLU A 45 1.44 -2.87 -16.82
C GLU A 45 0.76 -4.01 -17.60
N THR A 46 1.33 -4.40 -18.75
CA THR A 46 0.85 -5.53 -19.56
C THR A 46 0.99 -6.83 -18.79
N TYR A 47 2.13 -7.05 -18.13
CA TYR A 47 2.34 -8.24 -17.32
C TYR A 47 1.44 -8.24 -16.07
N MET A 48 1.19 -7.08 -15.46
CA MET A 48 0.22 -6.97 -14.37
C MET A 48 -1.19 -7.42 -14.79
N ARG A 49 -1.61 -7.10 -16.03
CA ARG A 49 -2.91 -7.57 -16.59
C ARG A 49 -2.91 -9.08 -16.83
N PHE A 50 -1.79 -9.65 -17.26
CA PHE A 50 -1.62 -11.09 -17.38
C PHE A 50 -1.70 -11.79 -16.01
N LEU A 51 -0.97 -11.30 -15.01
CA LEU A 51 -0.99 -11.83 -13.64
C LEU A 51 -2.40 -11.82 -13.03
N LYS A 52 -3.18 -10.77 -13.29
CA LYS A 52 -4.60 -10.70 -12.92
C LYS A 52 -5.42 -11.85 -13.52
N GLN A 53 -5.19 -12.16 -14.79
CA GLN A 53 -5.95 -13.20 -15.51
C GLN A 53 -5.55 -14.61 -15.05
N GLU A 54 -4.25 -14.84 -14.86
CA GLU A 54 -3.73 -16.15 -14.43
C GLU A 54 -3.93 -16.44 -12.94
N TYR A 55 -3.86 -15.41 -12.08
CA TYR A 55 -3.91 -15.56 -10.64
C TYR A 55 -4.93 -14.60 -9.99
N PRO A 56 -6.23 -14.72 -10.31
CA PRO A 56 -7.26 -13.81 -9.81
C PRO A 56 -7.39 -13.83 -8.27
N ASP A 57 -7.14 -14.98 -7.64
CA ASP A 57 -7.18 -15.13 -6.18
C ASP A 57 -6.01 -14.42 -5.48
N LYS A 58 -4.84 -14.35 -6.14
CA LYS A 58 -3.65 -13.67 -5.62
C LYS A 58 -3.71 -12.17 -5.85
N TYR A 59 -4.31 -11.74 -6.96
CA TYR A 59 -4.41 -10.34 -7.36
C TYR A 59 -5.88 -9.90 -7.47
N PRO A 60 -6.63 -9.86 -6.34
CA PRO A 60 -8.03 -9.49 -6.35
C PRO A 60 -8.23 -8.05 -6.83
N THR A 61 -9.24 -7.86 -7.68
CA THR A 61 -9.55 -6.56 -8.29
C THR A 61 -11.00 -6.16 -8.15
N ILE A 62 -11.24 -4.86 -8.15
CA ILE A 62 -12.56 -4.27 -8.32
C ILE A 62 -12.60 -3.45 -9.61
N LYS A 63 -13.77 -3.40 -10.24
CA LYS A 63 -14.03 -2.52 -11.39
C LYS A 63 -14.72 -1.25 -10.87
N LYS A 64 -14.09 -0.09 -11.05
CA LYS A 64 -14.68 1.21 -10.69
C LYS A 64 -15.23 1.90 -11.95
N GLY A 65 -16.54 2.14 -11.95
CA GLY A 65 -17.29 2.82 -13.02
C GLY A 65 -18.23 1.89 -13.79
N ASN A 66 -19.40 2.42 -14.17
CA ASN A 66 -20.46 1.68 -14.89
C ASN A 66 -20.23 1.60 -16.41
N THR A 67 -19.11 2.11 -16.93
CA THR A 67 -18.81 2.01 -18.36
C THR A 67 -18.13 0.67 -18.69
N PRO A 68 -18.27 0.16 -19.93
CA PRO A 68 -17.53 -1.01 -20.40
C PRO A 68 -16.02 -0.88 -20.15
N GLN A 69 -15.50 0.34 -20.21
CA GLN A 69 -14.10 0.75 -20.01
C GLN A 69 -13.72 1.02 -18.54
N GLY A 70 -14.56 0.64 -17.56
CA GLY A 70 -14.33 0.91 -16.13
C GLY A 70 -12.91 0.51 -15.67
N ARG A 71 -12.32 1.34 -14.79
CA ARG A 71 -10.94 1.17 -14.34
C ARG A 71 -10.83 -0.06 -13.44
N VAL A 72 -9.83 -0.88 -13.69
CA VAL A 72 -9.49 -2.03 -12.84
C VAL A 72 -8.58 -1.53 -11.73
N LEU A 73 -8.97 -1.79 -10.49
CA LEU A 73 -8.19 -1.46 -9.30
C LEU A 73 -7.82 -2.74 -8.56
N PHE A 74 -6.58 -2.83 -8.10
CA PHE A 74 -5.98 -3.97 -7.41
C PHE A 74 -5.90 -3.71 -5.91
N ARG A 75 -6.17 -4.73 -5.10
CA ARG A 75 -5.95 -4.63 -3.64
C ARG A 75 -4.47 -4.47 -3.33
N ARG A 76 -4.14 -3.41 -2.59
CA ARG A 76 -2.75 -3.06 -2.27
C ARG A 76 -2.08 -4.08 -1.34
N ASP A 77 -2.80 -4.56 -0.35
CA ASP A 77 -2.30 -5.55 0.62
C ASP A 77 -1.94 -6.89 -0.04
N ALA A 78 -2.69 -7.30 -1.06
CA ALA A 78 -2.40 -8.49 -1.83
C ALA A 78 -1.08 -8.35 -2.62
N LEU A 79 -0.84 -7.18 -3.23
CA LEU A 79 0.40 -6.89 -3.97
C LEU A 79 1.62 -6.89 -3.05
N LEU A 80 1.48 -6.37 -1.83
CA LEU A 80 2.59 -6.27 -0.87
C LEU A 80 3.03 -7.64 -0.31
N LYS A 81 2.20 -8.68 -0.38
CA LYS A 81 2.61 -10.04 0.01
C LYS A 81 3.68 -10.62 -0.92
N ASP A 82 3.57 -10.30 -2.20
CA ASP A 82 4.49 -10.76 -3.23
C ASP A 82 5.60 -9.73 -3.53
N PHE A 83 5.56 -8.57 -2.86
CA PHE A 83 6.59 -7.55 -2.98
C PHE A 83 7.93 -8.06 -2.47
N ARG A 84 8.91 -8.13 -3.36
CA ARG A 84 10.30 -8.38 -3.02
C ARG A 84 11.04 -7.06 -3.09
N PRO A 85 11.37 -6.42 -1.95
CA PRO A 85 12.27 -5.28 -1.99
C PRO A 85 13.60 -5.77 -2.58
N GLU A 86 14.09 -5.10 -3.62
CA GLU A 86 15.42 -5.37 -4.13
C GLU A 86 16.41 -5.19 -2.98
N THR A 87 17.02 -6.29 -2.53
CA THR A 87 18.07 -6.28 -1.51
C THR A 87 19.25 -5.50 -2.09
N THR A 88 19.42 -4.25 -1.64
CA THR A 88 20.62 -3.44 -1.86
C THR A 88 21.47 -3.46 -0.61
#